data_AF-A0A8I0DM63-F1
#
_entry.id   AF-A0A8I0DM63-F1
#
_cell.length_a   1.000
_cell.length_b   1.000
_cell.length_c   1.000
_cell.angle_alpha   90.00
_cell.angle_beta   90.00
_cell.angle_gamma   90.00
#
_symmetry.space_group_name_H-M   'P 1'
#
loop_
_entity.id
_entity.type
_entity.pdbx_description
1 polymer ?
#
loop_
_entity_poly.entity_id
_entity_poly.type
_entity_poly.pdbx_seq_one_letter_code
_entity_poly.pdbx_strand_id
1 'polypeptide(L)'
;MANGFKFSLEKLLEMRKTREEEGKKLFNNSQQELQKSINKLNDLNDKYKQYNGIAAGETVIYQKLKKNYLIALNKGIEQTEIEIEKKQKEVDYRREQLKVRQIERKTVDILREKRFNQFMVDEKRKEEIANDEFALYAHMRKIGKEVKEHGFR
;
A
#
# COMPACT_ATOMS: atom_id res chain seq x y z
N MET A 1 6.26 0.42 -23.54
CA MET A 1 5.47 -0.84 -23.54
C MET A 1 5.30 -1.25 -25.00
N ALA A 2 5.40 -2.55 -25.32
CA ALA A 2 5.18 -3.04 -26.69
C ALA A 2 3.87 -2.48 -27.25
N ASN A 3 3.92 -1.85 -28.42
CA ASN A 3 2.76 -1.24 -29.05
C ASN A 3 1.67 -2.31 -29.22
N GLY A 4 0.48 -2.10 -28.63
CA GLY A 4 -0.70 -2.93 -28.88
C GLY A 4 -1.23 -3.78 -27.71
N PHE A 5 -0.48 -3.99 -26.62
CA PHE A 5 -1.01 -4.76 -25.48
C PHE A 5 -2.15 -4.01 -24.76
N LYS A 6 -3.32 -4.65 -24.65
CA LYS A 6 -4.48 -4.14 -23.90
C LYS A 6 -4.87 -5.13 -22.81
N PHE A 7 -4.77 -4.69 -21.56
CA PHE A 7 -5.21 -5.48 -20.41
C PHE A 7 -6.70 -5.23 -20.14
N SER A 8 -7.51 -6.28 -20.18
CA SER A 8 -8.97 -6.18 -20.01
C SER A 8 -9.40 -5.66 -18.64
N LEU A 9 -8.57 -5.83 -17.61
CA LEU A 9 -8.86 -5.41 -16.23
C LEU A 9 -8.10 -4.14 -15.81
N GLU A 10 -7.65 -3.31 -16.76
CA GLU A 10 -6.88 -2.09 -16.43
C GLU A 10 -7.67 -1.14 -15.51
N LYS A 11 -8.95 -0.91 -15.81
CA LYS A 11 -9.84 -0.08 -14.97
C LYS A 11 -10.02 -0.64 -13.55
N LEU A 12 -10.08 -1.97 -13.42
CA LEU A 12 -10.16 -2.63 -12.12
C LEU A 12 -8.85 -2.45 -11.34
N LEU A 13 -7.71 -2.55 -12.03
CA LEU A 13 -6.40 -2.35 -11.43
C LEU A 13 -6.24 -0.91 -10.89
N GLU A 14 -6.62 0.08 -11.70
CA GLU A 14 -6.64 1.49 -11.27
C GLU A 14 -7.51 1.70 -10.04
N MET A 15 -8.74 1.16 -10.05
CA MET A 15 -9.63 1.23 -8.89
C MET A 15 -9.01 0.61 -7.63
N ARG A 16 -8.31 -0.52 -7.75
CA ARG A 16 -7.64 -1.17 -6.62
C ARG A 16 -6.43 -0.38 -6.11
N LYS A 17 -5.69 0.30 -6.99
CA LYS A 17 -4.64 1.25 -6.60
C LYS A 17 -5.23 2.39 -5.76
N THR A 18 -6.26 3.07 -6.27
CA THR A 18 -6.94 4.15 -5.53
C THR A 18 -7.43 3.70 -4.15
N ARG A 19 -8.06 2.52 -4.05
CA ARG A 19 -8.50 1.95 -2.76
C ARG A 19 -7.34 1.67 -1.80
N GLU A 20 -6.21 1.20 -2.29
CA GLU A 20 -5.01 1.00 -1.48
C GLU A 20 -4.49 2.35 -0.96
N GLU A 21 -4.40 3.37 -1.82
CA GLU A 21 -4.01 4.74 -1.44
C GLU A 21 -4.94 5.33 -0.36
N GLU A 22 -6.25 5.19 -0.51
CA GLU A 22 -7.22 5.58 0.52
C GLU A 22 -7.00 4.81 1.84
N GLY A 23 -6.70 3.51 1.74
CA GLY A 23 -6.39 2.66 2.89
C GLY A 23 -5.14 3.15 3.64
N LYS A 24 -4.09 3.54 2.92
CA LYS A 24 -2.87 4.14 3.48
C LYS A 24 -3.18 5.43 4.23
N LYS A 25 -3.99 6.32 3.63
CA LYS A 25 -4.41 7.57 4.28
C LYS A 25 -5.16 7.31 5.59
N LEU A 26 -6.15 6.41 5.57
CA LEU A 26 -6.92 6.06 6.77
C LEU A 26 -6.04 5.46 7.87
N PHE A 27 -5.12 4.55 7.50
CA PHE A 27 -4.18 3.96 8.44
C PHE A 27 -3.26 5.03 9.06
N ASN A 28 -2.65 5.89 8.24
CA ASN A 28 -1.80 6.97 8.73
C ASN A 28 -2.55 7.93 9.66
N ASN A 29 -3.78 8.30 9.31
CA ASN A 29 -4.61 9.15 10.16
C ASN A 29 -4.88 8.49 11.52
N SER A 30 -5.22 7.19 11.52
CA SER A 30 -5.45 6.46 12.79
C SER A 30 -4.21 6.39 13.68
N GLN A 31 -3.02 6.22 13.07
CA GLN A 31 -1.75 6.24 13.81
C GLN A 31 -1.45 7.63 14.39
N GLN A 32 -1.70 8.69 13.61
CA GLN A 32 -1.54 10.06 14.10
C GLN A 32 -2.46 10.37 15.28
N GLU A 33 -3.73 9.96 15.21
CA GLU A 33 -4.69 10.16 16.30
C GLU A 33 -4.33 9.36 17.57
N LEU A 34 -3.78 8.16 17.42
CA LEU A 34 -3.22 7.38 18.53
C LEU A 34 -2.03 8.11 19.15
N GLN A 35 -1.09 8.60 18.33
CA GLN A 35 0.09 9.30 18.81
C GLN A 35 -0.27 10.59 19.57
N LYS A 36 -1.28 11.33 19.11
CA LYS A 36 -1.80 12.50 19.84
C LYS A 36 -2.30 12.13 21.23
N SER A 37 -3.03 11.02 21.37
CA SER A 37 -3.50 10.55 22.68
C SER A 37 -2.36 10.09 23.59
N ILE A 38 -1.35 9.41 23.04
CA ILE A 38 -0.14 9.03 23.79
C ILE A 38 0.60 10.27 24.29
N ASN A 39 0.78 11.28 23.44
CA ASN A 39 1.41 12.53 23.84
C ASN A 39 0.61 13.23 24.96
N LYS A 40 -0.72 13.29 24.82
CA LYS A 40 -1.60 13.83 25.86
C LYS A 40 -1.48 13.06 27.18
N LEU A 41 -1.39 11.74 27.14
CA LEU A 41 -1.18 10.90 28.33
C LEU A 41 0.16 11.23 28.99
N ASN A 42 1.23 11.39 28.22
CA ASN A 42 2.54 11.79 28.73
C ASN A 42 2.48 13.17 29.41
N ASP A 43 1.82 14.16 28.78
CA ASP A 43 1.65 15.49 29.37
C ASP A 43 0.87 15.44 30.70
N LEU A 44 -0.15 14.59 30.79
CA LEU A 44 -0.91 14.39 32.04
C LEU A 44 -0.06 13.72 33.12
N ASN A 45 0.73 12.72 32.75
CA ASN A 45 1.64 12.03 33.65
C ASN A 45 2.76 12.96 34.16
N ASP A 46 3.28 13.84 33.31
CA ASP A 46 4.32 14.79 33.70
C ASP A 46 3.77 15.88 34.63
N LYS A 47 2.56 16.38 34.36
CA LYS A 47 1.84 17.25 35.31
C LYS A 47 1.59 16.53 36.64
N TYR A 48 1.16 15.28 36.60
CA TYR A 48 0.94 14.51 37.81
C TYR A 48 2.24 14.41 38.62
N LYS A 49 3.36 14.03 38.00
CA LYS A 49 4.68 13.98 38.66
C LYS A 49 5.10 15.33 39.24
N GLN A 50 4.88 16.43 38.52
CA GLN A 50 5.24 17.78 38.97
C GLN A 50 4.49 18.21 40.24
N TYR A 51 3.21 17.85 40.32
CA TYR A 51 2.35 18.24 41.43
C TYR A 51 2.15 17.12 42.46
N ASN A 52 2.81 15.98 42.34
CA ASN A 52 2.70 14.91 43.33
C ASN A 52 3.62 15.22 44.53
N GLY A 53 3.13 14.97 45.75
CA GLY A 53 3.85 15.24 47.00
C GLY A 53 3.50 16.55 47.70
N ILE A 54 4.15 16.84 48.83
CA ILE A 54 3.94 18.04 49.66
C ILE A 54 5.25 18.82 49.68
N ALA A 55 5.21 20.09 49.28
CA ALA A 55 6.36 20.98 49.37
C ALA A 55 6.43 21.70 50.73
N ALA A 56 7.65 22.02 51.17
CA ALA A 56 7.86 22.78 52.41
C ALA A 56 7.23 24.18 52.31
N GLY A 57 6.45 24.56 53.32
CA GLY A 57 5.75 25.85 53.35
C GLY A 57 4.36 25.88 52.71
N GLU A 58 3.83 24.74 52.21
CA GLU A 58 2.47 24.67 51.67
C GLU A 58 1.40 24.83 52.77
N THR A 59 0.42 25.71 52.53
CA THR A 59 -0.74 25.86 53.43
C THR A 59 -1.69 24.67 53.31
N VAL A 60 -2.44 24.38 54.39
CA VAL A 60 -3.46 23.32 54.40
C VAL A 60 -4.51 23.50 53.31
N ILE A 61 -4.88 24.75 53.00
CA ILE A 61 -5.83 25.08 51.93
C ILE A 61 -5.24 24.68 50.57
N TYR A 62 -3.98 25.04 50.30
CA TYR A 62 -3.29 24.68 49.07
C TYR A 62 -3.16 23.17 48.90
N GLN A 63 -2.82 22.44 49.96
CA GLN A 63 -2.75 20.97 49.94
C GLN A 63 -4.09 20.33 49.57
N LYS A 64 -5.21 20.85 50.09
CA LYS A 64 -6.57 20.38 49.71
C LYS A 64 -6.87 20.64 48.24
N LEU A 65 -6.54 21.83 47.73
CA LEU A 65 -6.72 22.18 46.31
C LEU A 65 -5.89 21.26 45.40
N LYS A 66 -4.62 21.06 45.75
CA LYS A 66 -3.67 20.20 45.06
C LYS A 66 -4.15 18.75 45.02
N LYS A 67 -4.67 18.22 46.14
CA LYS A 67 -5.28 16.89 46.18
C LYS A 67 -6.45 16.75 45.20
N ASN A 68 -7.35 17.74 45.17
CA ASN A 68 -8.49 17.71 44.23
C ASN A 68 -8.02 17.73 42.77
N TYR A 69 -7.00 18.54 42.47
CA TYR A 69 -6.37 18.59 41.15
C TYR A 69 -5.75 17.24 40.76
N LEU A 70 -5.00 16.59 41.66
CA LEU A 70 -4.41 15.27 41.42
C LEU A 70 -5.47 14.19 41.19
N ILE A 71 -6.60 14.23 41.91
CA ILE A 71 -7.74 13.32 41.67
C ILE A 71 -8.31 13.54 40.25
N ALA A 72 -8.47 14.80 39.84
CA ALA A 72 -8.94 15.11 38.49
C ALA A 72 -7.94 14.67 37.40
N LEU A 73 -6.63 14.83 37.65
CA LEU A 73 -5.58 14.34 36.76
C LEU A 73 -5.62 12.82 36.63
N ASN A 74 -5.72 12.07 37.73
CA ASN A 74 -5.82 10.61 37.69
C ASN A 74 -7.01 10.14 36.87
N LYS A 75 -8.19 10.74 37.06
CA LYS A 75 -9.36 10.45 36.22
C LYS A 75 -9.10 10.76 34.74
N GLY A 76 -8.40 11.85 34.45
CA GLY A 76 -8.00 12.21 33.09
C GLY A 76 -7.03 11.21 32.46
N ILE A 77 -6.07 10.71 33.24
CA ILE A 77 -5.10 9.67 32.85
C ILE A 77 -5.85 8.38 32.52
N GLU A 78 -6.65 7.85 33.45
CA GLU A 78 -7.46 6.64 33.25
C GLU A 78 -8.33 6.74 31.99
N GLN A 79 -9.01 7.87 31.80
CA GLN A 79 -9.87 8.07 30.64
C GLN A 79 -9.07 8.12 29.33
N THR A 80 -7.87 8.70 29.35
CA THR A 80 -6.98 8.78 28.18
C THR A 80 -6.37 7.42 27.85
N GLU A 81 -6.06 6.59 28.85
CA GLU A 81 -5.60 5.21 28.65
C GLU A 81 -6.67 4.35 27.96
N ILE A 82 -7.93 4.46 28.39
CA ILE A 82 -9.06 3.78 27.72
C ILE A 82 -9.22 4.28 26.27
N GLU A 83 -9.02 5.56 26.02
CA GLU A 83 -9.08 6.13 24.67
C GLU A 83 -7.95 5.57 23.78
N ILE A 84 -6.74 5.46 24.32
CA ILE A 84 -5.57 4.87 23.63
C ILE A 84 -5.86 3.42 23.26
N GLU A 85 -6.42 2.62 24.17
CA GLU A 85 -6.76 1.21 23.88
C GLU A 85 -7.76 1.11 22.70
N LYS A 86 -8.78 1.96 22.69
CA LYS A 86 -9.76 2.02 21.58
C LYS A 86 -9.11 2.43 20.27
N LYS A 87 -8.26 3.45 20.30
CA LYS A 87 -7.52 3.93 19.11
C LYS A 87 -6.52 2.89 18.59
N GLN A 88 -5.89 2.13 19.48
CA GLN A 88 -4.99 1.04 19.13
C GLN A 88 -5.75 -0.06 18.37
N LYS A 89 -6.92 -0.49 18.88
CA LYS A 89 -7.80 -1.45 18.18
C LYS A 89 -8.19 -0.96 16.80
N GLU A 90 -8.48 0.33 16.65
CA GLU A 90 -8.78 0.93 15.35
C GLU A 90 -7.57 0.90 14.40
N VAL A 91 -6.37 1.23 14.88
CA VAL A 91 -5.13 1.15 14.08
C VAL A 91 -4.90 -0.28 13.58
N ASP A 92 -5.10 -1.28 14.44
CA ASP A 92 -4.93 -2.69 14.08
C ASP A 92 -5.99 -3.14 13.07
N TYR A 93 -7.25 -2.72 13.24
CA TYR A 93 -8.29 -2.94 12.24
C TYR A 93 -7.93 -2.33 10.88
N ARG A 94 -7.46 -1.07 10.85
CA ARG A 94 -7.05 -0.40 9.60
C ARG A 94 -5.84 -1.05 8.97
N ARG A 95 -4.91 -1.58 9.76
CA ARG A 95 -3.75 -2.35 9.28
C ARG A 95 -4.19 -3.60 8.53
N GLU A 96 -5.12 -4.38 9.09
CA GLU A 96 -5.64 -5.58 8.42
C GLU A 96 -6.40 -5.25 7.14
N GLN A 97 -7.22 -4.19 7.16
CA GLN A 97 -7.91 -3.70 5.96
C GLN A 97 -6.91 -3.29 4.85
N LEU A 98 -5.83 -2.61 5.21
CA LEU A 98 -4.80 -2.21 4.25
C LEU A 98 -4.08 -3.43 3.65
N LYS A 99 -3.77 -4.45 4.45
CA LYS A 99 -3.19 -5.71 3.95
C LYS A 99 -4.09 -6.37 2.90
N VAL A 100 -5.39 -6.47 3.17
CA VAL A 100 -6.35 -7.05 2.21
C VAL A 100 -6.34 -6.27 0.89
N ARG A 101 -6.41 -4.94 0.95
CA ARG A 101 -6.37 -4.08 -0.26
C ARG A 101 -5.07 -4.23 -1.06
N GLN A 102 -3.94 -4.36 -0.37
CA GLN A 102 -2.65 -4.62 -1.02
C GLN A 102 -2.64 -5.97 -1.74
N ILE A 103 -3.19 -7.02 -1.12
CA ILE A 103 -3.31 -8.35 -1.72
C ILE A 103 -4.21 -8.29 -2.96
N GLU A 104 -5.35 -7.59 -2.87
CA GLU A 104 -6.28 -7.41 -3.98
C GLU A 104 -5.61 -6.71 -5.16
N ARG A 105 -4.90 -5.60 -4.94
CA ARG A 105 -4.17 -4.91 -6.01
C ARG A 105 -3.11 -5.83 -6.63
N LYS A 106 -2.24 -6.41 -5.79
CA LYS A 106 -1.14 -7.29 -6.26
C LYS A 106 -1.65 -8.45 -7.08
N THR A 107 -2.79 -9.03 -6.70
CA THR A 107 -3.42 -10.11 -7.46
C THR A 107 -3.72 -9.68 -8.91
N VAL A 108 -4.26 -8.47 -9.12
CA VAL A 108 -4.56 -7.99 -10.47
C VAL A 108 -3.31 -7.57 -11.22
N ASP A 109 -2.32 -6.97 -10.53
CA ASP A 109 -1.01 -6.65 -11.13
C ASP A 109 -0.33 -7.94 -11.66
N ILE A 110 -0.32 -9.02 -10.87
CA ILE A 110 0.24 -10.33 -11.29
C ILE A 110 -0.53 -10.89 -12.50
N LEU A 111 -1.85 -10.75 -12.53
CA LEU A 111 -2.64 -11.18 -13.69
C LEU A 111 -2.26 -10.39 -14.96
N ARG A 112 -2.03 -9.08 -14.82
CA ARG A 112 -1.57 -8.22 -15.92
C ARG A 112 -0.20 -8.68 -16.43
N GLU A 113 0.76 -8.89 -15.53
CA GLU A 113 2.11 -9.34 -15.88
C GLU A 113 2.07 -10.69 -16.61
N LYS A 114 1.29 -11.66 -16.12
CA LYS A 114 1.13 -12.95 -16.79
C LYS A 114 0.55 -12.81 -18.20
N ARG A 115 -0.46 -11.96 -18.38
CA ARG A 115 -1.06 -11.69 -19.68
C ARG A 115 -0.11 -10.98 -20.63
N PHE A 116 0.68 -10.05 -20.11
CA PHE A 116 1.71 -9.38 -20.88
C PHE A 116 2.80 -10.35 -21.36
N ASN A 117 3.27 -11.24 -20.48
CA ASN A 117 4.26 -12.24 -20.85
C ASN A 117 3.73 -13.21 -21.92
N GLN A 118 2.46 -13.63 -21.82
CA GLN A 118 1.80 -14.43 -22.85
C GLN A 118 1.77 -13.69 -24.19
N PHE A 119 1.32 -12.43 -24.19
CA PHE A 119 1.29 -11.60 -25.39
C PHE A 119 2.67 -11.48 -26.05
N MET A 120 3.74 -11.28 -25.28
CA MET A 120 5.10 -11.20 -25.81
C MET A 120 5.58 -12.51 -26.45
N VAL A 121 5.22 -13.66 -25.86
CA VAL A 121 5.53 -14.98 -26.44
C VAL A 121 4.79 -15.18 -27.76
N ASP A 122 3.51 -14.79 -27.81
CA ASP A 122 2.70 -14.92 -29.02
C ASP A 122 3.19 -14.01 -30.16
N GLU A 123 3.57 -12.76 -29.86
CA GLU A 123 4.14 -11.85 -30.85
C GLU A 123 5.47 -12.37 -31.38
N LYS A 124 6.36 -12.84 -30.51
CA LYS A 124 7.62 -13.45 -30.93
C LYS A 124 7.40 -14.66 -31.85
N ARG A 125 6.43 -15.52 -31.52
CA ARG A 125 6.08 -16.67 -32.37
C ARG A 125 5.57 -16.26 -33.74
N LYS A 126 4.75 -15.19 -33.83
CA LYS A 126 4.28 -14.66 -35.11
C LYS A 126 5.43 -14.11 -35.94
N GLU A 127 6.35 -13.39 -35.32
CA GLU A 127 7.56 -12.89 -35.98
C GLU A 127 8.44 -14.02 -36.51
N GLU A 128 8.65 -15.08 -35.73
CA GLU A 128 9.38 -16.28 -36.15
C GLU A 128 8.74 -16.94 -37.37
N ILE A 129 7.42 -17.18 -37.35
CA ILE A 129 6.69 -17.77 -38.49
C ILE A 129 6.80 -16.89 -39.74
N ALA A 130 6.61 -15.57 -39.61
CA ALA A 130 6.73 -14.65 -40.73
C ALA A 130 8.14 -14.65 -41.33
N ASN A 131 9.17 -14.67 -40.49
CA ASN A 131 10.57 -14.73 -40.93
C ASN A 131 10.87 -16.04 -41.69
N ASP A 132 10.39 -17.17 -41.19
CA ASP A 132 10.53 -18.47 -41.86
C ASP A 132 9.82 -18.48 -43.22
N GLU A 133 8.60 -17.93 -43.29
CA GLU A 133 7.87 -17.77 -44.56
C GLU A 133 8.66 -16.91 -45.56
N PHE A 134 9.18 -15.75 -45.13
CA PHE A 134 10.00 -14.89 -45.99
C PHE A 134 11.27 -15.60 -46.48
N ALA A 135 11.93 -16.38 -45.62
CA ALA A 135 13.10 -17.17 -45.98
C ALA A 135 12.76 -18.23 -47.03
N LEU A 136 11.65 -18.96 -46.86
CA LEU A 136 11.16 -19.94 -47.83
C LEU A 136 10.84 -19.30 -49.18
N TYR A 137 10.11 -18.18 -49.21
CA TYR A 137 9.80 -17.45 -50.44
C TYR A 137 11.07 -16.95 -51.15
N ALA A 138 12.03 -16.41 -50.39
CA ALA A 138 13.31 -15.97 -50.94
C ALA A 138 14.10 -17.13 -51.56
N HIS A 139 14.13 -18.28 -50.87
CA HIS A 139 14.79 -19.49 -51.35
C HIS A 139 14.12 -20.05 -52.62
N MET A 140 12.79 -20.18 -52.63
CA MET A 140 12.03 -20.62 -53.81
C MET A 140 12.26 -19.69 -55.01
N ARG A 141 12.32 -18.37 -54.78
CA ARG A 141 12.62 -17.40 -55.82
C ARG A 141 14.02 -17.57 -56.39
N LYS A 142 15.01 -17.89 -55.54
CA LYS A 142 16.39 -18.16 -55.97
C LYS A 142 16.44 -19.41 -56.86
N ILE A 143 15.85 -20.52 -56.42
CA ILE A 143 15.75 -21.75 -57.22
C ILE A 143 15.07 -21.49 -58.56
N GLY A 144 13.94 -20.76 -58.56
CA GLY A 144 13.23 -20.44 -59.80
C GLY A 144 14.04 -19.60 -60.80
N LYS A 145 15.02 -18.82 -60.35
CA LYS A 145 15.98 -18.13 -61.23
C LYS A 145 17.03 -19.09 -61.77
N GLU A 146 17.62 -19.93 -60.91
CA GLU A 146 18.63 -20.91 -61.31
C GLU A 146 18.10 -21.93 -62.35
N VAL A 147 16.86 -22.38 -62.20
CA VAL A 147 16.21 -23.28 -63.19
C VAL A 147 15.99 -22.58 -64.53
N LYS A 148 15.69 -21.28 -64.56
CA LYS A 148 15.56 -20.52 -65.81
C LYS A 148 16.89 -20.27 -66.51
N GLU A 149 17.98 -20.13 -65.74
CA GLU A 149 19.33 -19.93 -66.28
C GLU A 149 19.97 -21.23 -66.80
N HIS A 150 19.57 -22.40 -66.28
CA HIS A 150 20.12 -23.70 -66.68
C HIS A 150 19.15 -24.60 -67.48
N GLY A 151 17.88 -24.21 -67.63
CA GLY A 151 16.82 -25.00 -68.29
C GLY A 151 16.54 -24.65 -69.76
N PHE A 152 17.41 -23.91 -70.44
CA PHE A 152 17.40 -23.76 -71.90
C PHE A 152 18.73 -24.23 -72.49
N ARG A 153 18.85 -25.54 -72.70
CA ARG A 153 19.67 -26.18 -73.72
C ARG A 153 18.90 -27.37 -74.27
#